data_AF-A0A8J4YKY2-F1
#
_entry.id   AF-A0A8J4YKY2-F1
#
_cell.length_a   1.000
_cell.length_b   1.000
_cell.length_c   1.000
_cell.angle_alpha   90.00
_cell.angle_beta   90.00
_cell.angle_gamma   90.00
#
_symmetry.space_group_name_H-M   'P 1'
#
loop_
_entity.id
_entity.type
_entity.pdbx_description
1 polymer ?
#
loop_
_entity_poly.entity_id
_entity_poly.type
_entity_poly.pdbx_seq_one_letter_code
_entity_poly.pdbx_strand_id
1 'polypeptide(L)'
;MPRCDHEEADTRIVVHLKDALDKGCTNCLVRTVDTDVVAILIGKYHSLTSQHQMAAIWVAFGTGKNFMYLDINAICHALGKDRSTALPMFHSFTGCDTTSAFFGKGKKSAWEAWNAYVEVTEAFNNFMNHPYMTVTVNCKQFQLLERFTVDHLQ
;
A
#
# COMPACT_ATOMS: atom_id res chain seq x y z
N MET A 1 21.97 -0.47 -14.41
CA MET A 1 20.65 -1.10 -14.52
C MET A 1 20.59 -1.89 -15.81
N PRO A 2 20.28 -3.19 -15.79
CA PRO A 2 19.73 -3.84 -16.98
C PRO A 2 18.47 -3.09 -17.44
N ARG A 3 18.07 -3.29 -18.70
CA ARG A 3 16.89 -2.64 -19.28
C ARG A 3 15.66 -3.01 -18.45
N CYS A 4 14.96 -2.01 -17.91
CA CYS A 4 13.70 -2.21 -17.20
C CYS A 4 12.58 -2.33 -18.24
N ASP A 5 11.93 -3.48 -18.28
CA ASP A 5 10.76 -3.81 -19.11
C ASP A 5 9.43 -3.66 -18.35
N HIS A 6 9.48 -3.13 -17.11
CA HIS A 6 8.32 -2.90 -16.27
C HIS A 6 7.41 -1.83 -16.90
N GLU A 7 6.26 -2.22 -17.45
CA GLU A 7 5.40 -1.32 -18.24
C GLU A 7 4.78 -0.21 -17.39
N GLU A 8 4.20 -0.55 -16.23
CA GLU A 8 3.42 0.36 -15.39
C GLU A 8 4.31 1.34 -14.60
N ALA A 9 3.96 2.62 -14.60
CA ALA A 9 4.83 3.69 -14.09
C ALA A 9 4.86 3.78 -12.56
N ASP A 10 3.72 3.51 -11.93
CA ASP A 10 3.45 3.61 -10.50
C ASP A 10 4.28 2.62 -9.65
N THR A 11 4.60 1.48 -10.24
CA THR A 11 5.39 0.38 -9.70
C THR A 11 6.84 0.48 -10.16
N ARG A 12 7.09 0.94 -11.40
CA ARG A 12 8.45 1.20 -11.92
C ARG A 12 9.21 2.20 -11.06
N ILE A 13 8.55 3.23 -10.51
CA ILE A 13 9.21 4.20 -9.63
C ILE A 13 9.80 3.54 -8.37
N VAL A 14 9.20 2.46 -7.88
CA VAL A 14 9.70 1.70 -6.72
C VAL A 14 10.95 0.89 -7.08
N VAL A 15 11.02 0.39 -8.32
CA VAL A 15 12.23 -0.26 -8.85
C VAL A 15 13.39 0.75 -8.93
N HIS A 16 13.14 1.95 -9.41
CA HIS A 16 14.14 3.02 -9.44
C HIS A 16 14.57 3.47 -8.05
N LEU A 17 13.63 3.57 -7.11
CA LEU A 17 13.93 3.84 -5.71
C LEU A 17 14.86 2.77 -5.14
N LYS A 18 14.54 1.49 -5.35
CA LYS A 18 15.40 0.39 -4.88
C LYS A 18 16.82 0.48 -5.43
N ASP A 19 16.98 0.69 -6.75
CA ASP A 19 18.31 0.81 -7.36
C ASP A 19 19.10 2.02 -6.85
N ALA A 20 18.43 3.14 -6.54
CA ALA A 20 19.08 4.28 -5.89
C ALA A 20 19.59 3.90 -4.49
N LEU A 21 18.77 3.19 -3.70
CA LEU A 21 19.19 2.69 -2.37
C LEU A 21 20.32 1.67 -2.47
N ASP A 22 20.28 0.76 -3.44
CA ASP A 22 21.35 -0.23 -3.71
C ASP A 22 22.68 0.45 -4.07
N LYS A 23 22.64 1.65 -4.67
CA LYS A 23 23.81 2.49 -4.95
C LYS A 23 24.27 3.35 -3.78
N GLY A 24 23.65 3.20 -2.62
CA GLY A 24 24.03 3.90 -1.39
C GLY A 24 23.31 5.23 -1.16
N CYS A 25 22.28 5.57 -1.94
CA CYS A 25 21.42 6.70 -1.59
C CYS A 25 20.70 6.39 -0.28
N THR A 26 20.70 7.35 0.65
CA THR A 26 20.00 7.23 1.93
C THR A 26 18.84 8.21 2.07
N ASN A 27 18.75 9.22 1.21
CA ASN A 27 17.63 10.16 1.19
C ASN A 27 17.04 10.22 -0.21
N CYS A 28 15.81 9.73 -0.36
CA CYS A 28 15.14 9.60 -1.64
C CYS A 28 13.78 10.30 -1.60
N LEU A 29 13.55 11.18 -2.58
CA LEU A 29 12.29 11.88 -2.77
C LEU A 29 11.60 11.36 -4.03
N VAL A 30 10.41 10.80 -3.87
CA VAL A 30 9.53 10.42 -4.99
C VAL A 30 8.53 11.54 -5.25
N ARG A 31 8.45 12.04 -6.48
CA ARG A 31 7.47 13.05 -6.88
C ARG A 31 6.29 12.37 -7.57
N THR A 32 5.09 12.52 -7.04
CA THR A 32 3.88 11.98 -7.65
C THR A 32 2.64 12.81 -7.30
N VAL A 33 1.60 12.71 -8.12
CA VAL A 33 0.23 13.17 -7.81
C VAL A 33 -0.73 12.00 -7.62
N ASP A 34 -0.23 10.80 -7.85
CA ASP A 34 -0.95 9.54 -7.86
C ASP A 34 -0.87 8.87 -6.49
N THR A 35 -2.03 8.45 -5.99
CA THR A 35 -2.18 7.84 -4.67
C THR A 35 -1.73 6.38 -4.68
N ASP A 36 -1.78 5.72 -5.85
CA ASP A 36 -1.39 4.32 -6.00
C ASP A 36 0.11 4.15 -5.73
N VAL A 37 0.93 5.09 -6.22
CA VAL A 37 2.36 5.19 -5.88
C VAL A 37 2.60 5.27 -4.36
N VAL A 38 1.80 6.06 -3.64
CA VAL A 38 1.95 6.21 -2.19
C VAL A 38 1.59 4.91 -1.47
N ALA A 39 0.48 4.27 -1.86
CA ALA A 39 0.06 3.00 -1.29
C ALA A 39 1.11 1.90 -1.52
N ILE A 40 1.66 1.79 -2.75
CA ILE A 40 2.71 0.82 -3.10
C ILE A 40 3.98 1.08 -2.30
N LEU A 41 4.41 2.35 -2.17
CA LEU A 41 5.61 2.69 -1.38
C LEU A 41 5.47 2.30 0.09
N ILE A 42 4.31 2.56 0.70
CA ILE A 42 4.02 2.11 2.08
C ILE A 42 4.06 0.58 2.17
N GLY A 43 3.42 -0.11 1.22
CA GLY A 43 3.42 -1.58 1.16
C GLY A 43 4.81 -2.21 0.99
N LYS A 44 5.73 -1.55 0.28
CA LYS A 44 7.09 -2.03 0.04
C LYS A 44 8.12 -1.51 1.04
N TYR A 45 7.79 -0.52 1.86
CA TYR A 45 8.71 0.14 2.79
C TYR A 45 9.55 -0.83 3.62
N HIS A 46 8.92 -1.75 4.35
CA HIS A 46 9.64 -2.69 5.21
C HIS A 46 10.54 -3.65 4.44
N SER A 47 10.18 -3.99 3.19
CA SER A 47 11.05 -4.80 2.33
C SER A 47 12.29 -4.00 1.91
N LEU A 48 12.14 -2.71 1.59
CA LEU A 48 13.23 -1.84 1.19
C LEU A 48 14.17 -1.56 2.37
N THR A 49 13.62 -1.17 3.53
CA THR A 49 14.42 -0.79 4.70
C THR A 49 15.08 -1.96 5.41
N SER A 50 14.61 -3.19 5.20
CA SER A 50 15.32 -4.39 5.69
C SER A 50 16.72 -4.53 5.09
N GLN A 51 16.93 -4.04 3.86
CA GLN A 51 18.23 -4.02 3.17
C GLN A 51 18.93 -2.65 3.30
N HIS A 52 18.18 -1.59 3.60
CA HIS A 52 18.67 -0.21 3.66
C HIS A 52 18.14 0.53 4.90
N GLN A 53 18.66 0.19 6.08
CA GLN A 53 18.16 0.70 7.36
C GLN A 53 18.24 2.24 7.52
N MET A 54 19.12 2.89 6.76
CA MET A 54 19.31 4.36 6.78
C MET A 54 18.46 5.09 5.73
N ALA A 55 17.55 4.40 5.02
CA ALA A 55 16.78 4.98 3.94
C ALA A 55 15.64 5.89 4.45
N ALA A 56 15.84 7.20 4.34
CA ALA A 56 14.80 8.21 4.43
C ALA A 56 14.07 8.32 3.08
N ILE A 57 12.80 7.93 3.05
CA ILE A 57 11.94 7.88 1.88
C ILE A 57 10.83 8.90 2.07
N TRP A 58 10.76 9.85 1.14
CA TRP A 58 9.80 10.94 1.13
C TRP A 58 8.97 10.91 -0.15
N VAL A 59 7.73 11.39 -0.05
CA VAL A 59 6.91 11.67 -1.24
C VAL A 59 6.56 13.15 -1.30
N ALA A 60 6.93 13.81 -2.39
CA ALA A 60 6.38 15.10 -2.77
C ALA A 60 5.04 14.87 -3.48
N PHE A 61 3.94 15.00 -2.75
CA PHE A 61 2.59 14.65 -3.18
C PHE A 61 1.75 15.87 -3.59
N GLY A 62 0.84 15.70 -4.55
CA GLY A 62 -0.14 16.73 -4.94
C GLY A 62 0.40 17.84 -5.84
N THR A 63 -0.38 18.90 -6.06
CA THR A 63 0.00 20.07 -6.89
C THR A 63 -0.53 21.37 -6.30
N GLY A 64 0.10 22.49 -6.65
CA GLY A 64 -0.35 23.82 -6.26
C GLY A 64 -0.54 23.96 -4.75
N LYS A 65 -1.74 24.39 -4.32
CA LYS A 65 -2.09 24.59 -2.91
C LYS A 65 -2.20 23.28 -2.10
N ASN A 66 -2.37 22.15 -2.78
CA ASN A 66 -2.49 20.83 -2.15
C ASN A 66 -1.16 20.06 -2.17
N PHE A 67 -0.05 20.73 -2.51
CA PHE A 67 1.27 20.13 -2.48
C PHE A 67 1.74 19.91 -1.04
N MET A 68 2.23 18.71 -0.73
CA MET A 68 2.75 18.38 0.58
C MET A 68 3.86 17.33 0.51
N TYR A 69 4.69 17.27 1.55
CA TYR A 69 5.68 16.21 1.74
C TYR A 69 5.14 15.17 2.71
N LEU A 70 5.13 13.90 2.28
CA LEU A 70 4.80 12.76 3.12
C LEU A 70 6.09 12.07 3.55
N ASP A 71 6.26 11.93 4.86
CA ASP A 71 7.32 11.08 5.42
C ASP A 71 6.82 9.63 5.45
N ILE A 72 7.28 8.82 4.49
CA ILE A 72 6.87 7.41 4.40
C ILE A 72 7.42 6.62 5.59
N ASN A 73 8.56 7.01 6.16
CA ASN A 73 9.13 6.33 7.32
C ASN A 73 8.22 6.52 8.52
N ALA A 74 7.86 7.78 8.82
CA ALA A 74 6.97 8.09 9.94
C ALA A 74 5.60 7.42 9.79
N ILE A 75 5.02 7.43 8.58
CA ILE A 75 3.74 6.75 8.30
C ILE A 75 3.85 5.25 8.58
N CYS A 76 4.86 4.57 8.03
CA CYS A 76 5.02 3.13 8.21
C CYS A 76 5.36 2.75 9.66
N HIS A 77 6.11 3.58 10.39
CA HIS A 77 6.36 3.37 11.82
C HIS A 77 5.07 3.51 12.64
N ALA A 78 4.21 4.47 12.31
CA ALA A 78 2.92 4.64 12.98
C ALA A 78 1.92 3.52 12.66
N LEU A 79 1.92 3.02 11.42
CA LEU A 79 1.06 1.92 10.99
C LEU A 79 1.54 0.55 11.48
N GLY A 80 2.85 0.37 11.62
CA GLY A 80 3.47 -0.93 11.85
C GLY A 80 3.57 -1.77 10.58
N LYS A 81 4.34 -2.86 10.66
CA LYS A 81 4.71 -3.69 9.51
C LYS A 81 3.53 -4.33 8.81
N ASP A 82 2.65 -4.98 9.57
CA ASP A 82 1.55 -5.75 9.00
C ASP A 82 0.54 -4.85 8.31
N ARG A 83 0.22 -3.70 8.90
CA ARG A 83 -0.74 -2.76 8.34
C ARG A 83 -0.17 -2.00 7.13
N SER A 84 1.11 -1.65 7.18
CA SER A 84 1.80 -1.06 6.02
C SER A 84 1.79 -2.03 4.83
N THR A 85 2.15 -3.28 5.08
CA THR A 85 2.18 -4.34 4.05
C THR A 85 0.79 -4.60 3.45
N ALA A 86 -0.26 -4.56 4.28
CA ALA A 86 -1.64 -4.77 3.86
C ALA A 86 -2.25 -3.58 3.07
N LEU A 87 -1.67 -2.38 3.16
CA LEU A 87 -2.28 -1.15 2.63
C LEU A 87 -2.59 -1.19 1.12
N PRO A 88 -1.73 -1.72 0.23
CA PRO A 88 -2.06 -1.81 -1.19
C PRO A 88 -3.28 -2.69 -1.46
N MET A 89 -3.42 -3.80 -0.73
CA MET A 89 -4.59 -4.68 -0.87
C MET A 89 -5.86 -4.01 -0.32
N PHE A 90 -5.77 -3.32 0.82
CA PHE A 90 -6.89 -2.51 1.30
C PHE A 90 -7.29 -1.44 0.26
N HIS A 91 -6.30 -0.79 -0.36
CA HIS A 91 -6.53 0.26 -1.35
C HIS A 91 -7.24 -0.27 -2.60
N SER A 92 -6.80 -1.40 -3.15
CA SER A 92 -7.46 -2.03 -4.30
C SER A 92 -8.82 -2.64 -3.92
N PHE A 93 -8.96 -3.25 -2.74
CA PHE A 93 -10.23 -3.84 -2.31
C PHE A 93 -11.35 -2.82 -2.15
N THR A 94 -11.00 -1.61 -1.70
CA THR A 94 -11.95 -0.53 -1.43
C THR A 94 -12.16 0.40 -2.64
N GLY A 95 -11.57 0.07 -3.78
CA GLY A 95 -11.65 0.79 -5.05
C GLY A 95 -10.40 1.61 -5.35
N CYS A 96 -9.77 1.39 -6.49
CA CYS A 96 -8.69 2.19 -7.07
C CYS A 96 -8.95 2.41 -8.57
N ASP A 97 -7.93 2.72 -9.37
CA ASP A 97 -8.11 2.96 -10.80
C ASP A 97 -8.63 1.73 -11.56
N THR A 98 -8.37 0.52 -11.06
CA THR A 98 -8.74 -0.75 -11.71
C THR A 98 -9.91 -1.48 -11.03
N THR A 99 -10.35 -1.03 -9.85
CA THR A 99 -11.41 -1.68 -9.07
C THR A 99 -12.47 -0.68 -8.64
N SER A 100 -13.73 -1.10 -8.66
CA SER A 100 -14.83 -0.25 -8.19
C SER A 100 -14.83 -0.12 -6.67
N ALA A 101 -15.24 1.05 -6.17
CA ALA A 101 -15.54 1.22 -4.76
C ALA A 101 -16.89 0.56 -4.39
N PHE A 102 -17.05 0.23 -3.11
CA PHE A 102 -18.33 -0.23 -2.57
C PHE A 102 -19.37 0.90 -2.63
N PHE A 103 -20.60 0.57 -3.02
CA PHE A 103 -21.66 1.56 -3.20
C PHE A 103 -21.94 2.33 -1.90
N GLY A 104 -21.84 3.67 -1.96
CA GLY A 104 -22.05 4.54 -0.80
C GLY A 104 -20.94 4.49 0.26
N LYS A 105 -19.79 3.87 -0.02
CA LYS A 105 -18.66 3.75 0.91
C LYS A 105 -17.40 4.39 0.34
N GLY A 106 -16.76 5.24 1.14
CA GLY A 106 -15.49 5.86 0.80
C GLY A 106 -14.32 5.17 1.50
N LYS A 107 -13.09 5.48 1.07
CA LYS A 107 -11.87 4.99 1.74
C LYS A 107 -11.77 5.38 3.21
N LYS A 108 -12.33 6.54 3.58
CA LYS A 108 -12.39 6.97 4.98
C LYS A 108 -13.26 6.05 5.84
N SER A 109 -14.47 5.72 5.41
CA SER A 109 -15.34 4.79 6.14
C SER A 109 -14.74 3.38 6.17
N ALA A 110 -14.11 2.96 5.07
CA ALA A 110 -13.38 1.68 5.04
C ALA A 110 -12.17 1.65 5.98
N TRP A 111 -11.47 2.76 6.13
CA TRP A 111 -10.36 2.89 7.08
C TRP A 111 -10.85 2.81 8.54
N GLU A 112 -11.97 3.47 8.85
CA GLU A 112 -12.63 3.39 10.15
C GLU A 112 -13.10 1.95 10.45
N ALA A 113 -13.70 1.27 9.47
CA ALA A 113 -14.04 -0.15 9.58
C ALA A 113 -12.80 -1.01 9.85
N TRP A 114 -11.67 -0.74 9.18
CA TRP A 114 -10.43 -1.50 9.39
C TRP A 114 -9.83 -1.23 10.78
N ASN A 115 -9.94 -0.02 11.32
CA ASN A 115 -9.57 0.27 12.70
C ASN A 115 -10.42 -0.51 13.71
N ALA A 116 -11.70 -0.73 13.41
CA ALA A 116 -12.63 -1.47 14.27
C ALA A 116 -12.47 -3.00 14.15
N TYR A 117 -11.98 -3.49 13.01
CA TYR A 117 -11.82 -4.92 12.72
C TYR A 117 -10.43 -5.22 12.19
N VAL A 118 -9.46 -5.29 13.10
CA VAL A 118 -8.03 -5.41 12.76
C VAL A 118 -7.67 -6.78 12.20
N GLU A 119 -8.48 -7.81 12.45
CA GLU A 119 -8.28 -9.19 12.01
C GLU A 119 -8.29 -9.34 10.49
N VAL A 120 -8.98 -8.44 9.77
CA VAL A 120 -8.96 -8.42 8.30
C VAL A 120 -7.55 -8.17 7.73
N THR A 121 -6.65 -7.58 8.53
CA THR A 121 -5.23 -7.38 8.15
C THR A 121 -4.57 -8.69 7.75
N GLU A 122 -4.94 -9.81 8.38
CA GLU A 122 -4.43 -11.13 8.03
C GLU A 122 -4.83 -11.52 6.61
N ALA A 123 -6.09 -11.30 6.22
CA ALA A 123 -6.56 -11.58 4.87
C ALA A 123 -5.85 -10.69 3.85
N PHE A 124 -5.77 -9.38 4.10
CA PHE A 124 -5.07 -8.45 3.21
C PHE A 124 -3.60 -8.86 2.99
N ASN A 125 -2.87 -9.17 4.07
CA ASN A 125 -1.49 -9.64 3.96
C ASN A 125 -1.39 -10.99 3.25
N ASN A 126 -2.36 -11.89 3.44
CA ASN A 126 -2.35 -13.17 2.74
C ASN A 126 -2.43 -12.97 1.22
N PHE A 127 -3.33 -12.09 0.75
CA PHE A 127 -3.45 -11.74 -0.67
C PHE A 127 -2.22 -11.00 -1.21
N MET A 128 -1.60 -10.13 -0.41
CA MET A 128 -0.35 -9.46 -0.81
C MET A 128 0.80 -10.45 -1.05
N ASN A 129 0.84 -11.55 -0.29
CA ASN A 129 1.87 -12.58 -0.43
C ASN A 129 1.51 -13.69 -1.42
N HIS A 130 0.21 -13.90 -1.68
CA HIS A 130 -0.29 -14.97 -2.54
C HIS A 130 -1.35 -14.43 -3.53
N PRO A 131 -1.00 -13.51 -4.44
CA PRO A 131 -1.96 -12.79 -5.28
C PRO A 131 -2.76 -13.71 -6.23
N TYR A 132 -2.24 -14.90 -6.54
CA TYR A 132 -2.87 -15.88 -7.44
C TYR A 132 -3.49 -17.07 -6.71
N MET A 133 -3.67 -16.99 -5.39
CA MET A 133 -4.28 -18.07 -4.63
C MET A 133 -5.72 -18.31 -5.05
N THR A 134 -6.17 -19.56 -5.03
CA THR A 134 -7.59 -19.88 -5.18
C THR A 134 -8.34 -19.52 -3.91
N VAL A 135 -9.45 -18.80 -4.05
CA VAL A 135 -10.33 -18.38 -2.95
C VAL A 135 -11.63 -19.16 -3.03
N THR A 136 -12.05 -19.75 -1.92
CA THR A 136 -13.35 -20.40 -1.78
C THR A 136 -14.14 -19.70 -0.68
N VAL A 137 -15.47 -19.77 -0.73
CA VAL A 137 -16.34 -19.13 0.29
C VAL A 137 -16.09 -19.64 1.71
N ASN A 138 -15.55 -20.84 1.84
CA ASN A 138 -15.25 -21.46 3.14
C ASN A 138 -13.84 -21.15 3.64
N CYS A 139 -12.99 -20.47 2.85
CA CYS A 139 -11.65 -20.15 3.31
C CYS A 139 -11.67 -18.97 4.28
N LYS A 140 -10.74 -19.00 5.24
CA LYS A 140 -10.62 -17.98 6.29
C LYS A 140 -10.49 -16.58 5.71
N GLN A 141 -9.71 -16.41 4.63
CA GLN A 141 -9.47 -15.12 3.99
C GLN A 141 -10.76 -14.51 3.43
N PHE A 142 -11.60 -15.32 2.78
CA PHE A 142 -12.90 -14.88 2.28
C PHE A 142 -13.82 -14.45 3.43
N GLN A 143 -13.92 -15.26 4.48
CA GLN A 143 -14.76 -14.96 5.65
C GLN A 143 -14.36 -13.67 6.36
N LEU A 144 -13.05 -13.40 6.47
CA LEU A 144 -12.54 -12.14 7.02
C LEU A 144 -12.93 -10.94 6.13
N LEU A 145 -12.82 -11.05 4.80
CA LEU A 145 -13.22 -10.00 3.87
C LEU A 145 -14.74 -9.77 3.84
N GLU A 146 -15.53 -10.84 3.86
CA GLU A 146 -16.99 -10.79 3.92
C GLU A 146 -17.43 -10.08 5.19
N ARG A 147 -16.91 -10.50 6.36
CA ARG A 147 -17.21 -9.85 7.64
C ARG A 147 -16.81 -8.38 7.65
N PHE A 148 -15.63 -8.04 7.14
CA PHE A 148 -15.21 -6.64 6.99
C PHE A 148 -16.22 -5.83 6.18
N THR A 149 -16.73 -6.41 5.09
CA THR A 149 -17.64 -5.73 4.16
C THR A 149 -19.08 -5.63 4.69
N VAL A 150 -19.59 -6.67 5.34
CA VAL A 150 -20.99 -6.77 5.79
C VAL A 150 -21.20 -6.14 7.15
N ASP A 151 -20.30 -6.39 8.10
CA ASP A 151 -20.52 -6.06 9.51
C ASP A 151 -19.90 -4.71 9.90
N HIS A 152 -18.78 -4.35 9.26
CA HIS A 152 -17.96 -3.21 9.69
C HIS A 152 -18.01 -2.02 8.73
N LEU A 153 -18.18 -2.26 7.43
CA LEU A 153 -18.28 -1.22 6.42
C LEU A 153 -19.71 -0.67 6.32
N GLN A 154 -20.20 -0.07 7.40
CA GLN A 154 -21.55 0.55 7.48
C GLN A 154 -21.59 2.06 7.22
#